data_AF-A0A7S1UXS6-F1
#
_entry.id   AF-A0A7S1UXS6-F1
#
_cell.length_a   1.000
_cell.length_b   1.000
_cell.length_c   1.000
_cell.angle_alpha   90.00
_cell.angle_beta   90.00
_cell.angle_gamma   90.00
#
_symmetry.space_group_name_H-M   'P 1'
#
loop_
_entity.id
_entity.type
_entity.pdbx_description
1 polymer ?
#
loop_
_entity_poly.entity_id
_entity_poly.type
_entity_poly.pdbx_seq_one_letter_code
_entity_poly.pdbx_strand_id
1 'polypeptide(L)'
;NVDPLEPYMKEGEDIGGCLAGNGAVTVRRSVHGYKKLSLITRVELSRTEISLPPMEFDTFGFWIDTDASALNASVRSYDDGVHALSHAILAVAPLFVPCADSDLNCDHSYYDCTRVVIFDMRAGGSGSCAQLWKFLFVPDGLMDAVIDLLEDCSTCKYDRGYDGGCPACLHFSQCLKFNQNLSKSAALTIAKHVLSRLKKTELYKANEVAAKSVQSPPRKKKAAGFGSPRRAARTRALRRATDLQPARERQIVVGRASWPADQSNGVGRTQVQAD
;
A
#
# COMPACT_ATOMS: atom_id res chain seq x y z
N ASN A 1 23.69 11.29 -12.67
CA ASN A 1 23.18 12.67 -12.53
C ASN A 1 21.70 12.65 -12.81
N VAL A 2 20.96 12.36 -11.76
CA VAL A 2 19.49 12.34 -11.69
C VAL A 2 19.19 13.57 -10.86
N ASP A 3 18.80 14.67 -11.49
CA ASP A 3 18.18 15.76 -10.74
C ASP A 3 16.78 15.28 -10.36
N PRO A 4 16.42 15.26 -9.07
CA PRO A 4 15.08 14.87 -8.64
C PRO A 4 14.08 15.87 -9.21
N LEU A 5 13.01 15.32 -9.78
CA LEU A 5 11.84 16.01 -10.28
C LEU A 5 11.44 17.15 -9.35
N GLU A 6 11.18 18.33 -9.92
CA GLU A 6 10.65 19.47 -9.19
C GLU A 6 9.12 19.47 -9.20
N PRO A 7 8.43 19.03 -8.12
CA PRO A 7 7.01 19.32 -7.95
C PRO A 7 6.85 20.81 -7.64
N TYR A 8 6.39 21.57 -8.64
CA TYR A 8 6.00 22.97 -8.50
C TYR A 8 4.77 23.08 -7.60
N MET A 9 4.99 23.17 -6.28
CA MET A 9 3.97 23.61 -5.34
C MET A 9 3.79 25.12 -5.52
N LYS A 10 2.55 25.56 -5.76
CA LYS A 10 2.23 27.00 -5.88
C LYS A 10 2.73 27.74 -4.65
N GLU A 11 3.56 28.76 -4.88
CA GLU A 11 3.93 29.76 -3.88
C GLU A 11 2.65 30.39 -3.30
N GLY A 12 2.50 30.33 -1.98
CA GLY A 12 1.44 31.06 -1.28
C GLY A 12 0.69 30.29 -0.20
N GLU A 13 1.33 29.42 0.57
CA GLU A 13 1.00 29.20 1.99
C GLU A 13 2.22 28.55 2.64
N ASP A 14 2.87 29.29 3.54
CA ASP A 14 4.05 28.85 4.26
C ASP A 14 3.64 27.75 5.27
N ILE A 15 3.67 26.49 4.82
CA ILE A 15 3.43 25.30 5.65
C ILE A 15 4.69 24.90 6.44
N GLY A 16 5.69 25.80 6.54
CA GLY A 16 6.92 25.66 7.31
C GLY A 16 6.65 25.55 8.82
N GLY A 17 6.16 24.39 9.25
CA GLY A 17 5.87 24.08 10.64
C GLY A 17 4.80 23.02 10.87
N CYS A 18 4.00 22.67 9.85
CA CYS A 18 2.97 21.64 10.02
C CYS A 18 3.54 20.23 9.83
N LEU A 19 3.44 19.42 10.89
CA LEU A 19 3.79 17.99 10.89
C LEU A 19 3.10 17.20 9.77
N ALA A 20 1.85 17.53 9.47
CA ALA A 20 1.12 16.94 8.36
C ALA A 20 0.02 17.90 7.87
N GLY A 21 -0.36 17.79 6.61
CA GLY A 21 -1.44 18.57 6.00
C GLY A 21 -2.12 17.81 4.86
N ASN A 22 -3.28 18.30 4.41
CA ASN A 22 -3.97 17.76 3.25
C ASN A 22 -4.54 18.89 2.38
N GLY A 23 -4.81 18.61 1.12
CA GLY A 23 -5.32 19.63 0.20
C GLY A 23 -5.23 19.23 -1.27
N ALA A 24 -5.49 20.22 -2.12
CA ALA A 24 -5.28 20.09 -3.55
C ALA A 24 -3.77 20.11 -3.86
N VAL A 25 -3.33 19.20 -4.72
CA VAL A 25 -1.95 19.08 -5.19
C VAL A 25 -1.94 18.99 -6.72
N THR A 26 -0.99 19.65 -7.36
CA THR A 26 -0.77 19.57 -8.80
C THR A 26 0.33 18.55 -9.08
N VAL A 27 0.00 17.47 -9.78
CA VAL A 27 0.97 16.43 -10.14
C VAL A 27 1.48 16.72 -11.54
N ARG A 28 2.79 16.95 -11.67
CA ARG A 28 3.47 17.21 -12.94
C ARG A 28 4.44 16.10 -13.28
N ARG A 29 4.36 15.57 -14.51
CA ARG A 29 5.33 14.62 -15.08
C ARG A 29 5.94 15.21 -16.33
N SER A 30 7.25 15.41 -16.32
CA SER A 30 8.05 15.78 -17.49
C SER A 30 8.94 14.63 -17.94
N VAL A 31 9.08 14.47 -19.25
CA VAL A 31 10.00 13.51 -19.87
C VAL A 31 11.14 14.30 -20.50
N HIS A 32 12.36 14.10 -20.02
CA HIS A 32 13.55 14.84 -20.47
C HIS A 32 14.31 14.13 -21.61
N GLY A 33 14.05 12.84 -21.84
CA GLY A 33 14.76 12.07 -22.84
C GLY A 33 14.63 10.57 -22.63
N TYR A 34 15.43 9.81 -23.39
CA TYR A 34 15.47 8.35 -23.32
C TYR A 34 16.88 7.81 -23.52
N LYS A 35 17.09 6.56 -23.09
CA LYS A 35 18.32 5.80 -23.31
C LYS A 35 18.03 4.61 -24.22
N LYS A 36 18.93 4.35 -25.16
CA LYS A 36 18.95 3.09 -25.92
C LYS A 36 19.86 2.11 -25.19
N LEU A 37 19.33 0.96 -24.81
CA LEU A 37 20.10 -0.12 -24.19
C LEU A 37 20.20 -1.29 -25.18
N SER A 38 21.36 -1.92 -25.26
CA SER A 38 21.53 -3.18 -26.00
C SER A 38 20.63 -4.26 -25.40
N LEU A 39 19.86 -4.97 -26.23
CA LEU A 39 18.99 -6.04 -25.75
C LEU A 39 19.78 -7.20 -25.14
N ILE A 40 20.97 -7.49 -25.69
CA ILE A 40 21.81 -8.61 -25.27
C ILE A 40 22.64 -8.22 -24.05
N THR A 41 23.39 -7.13 -24.13
CA THR A 41 24.37 -6.76 -23.10
C THR A 41 23.84 -5.79 -22.05
N ARG A 42 22.65 -5.21 -22.26
CA ARG A 42 22.05 -4.14 -21.42
C ARG A 42 22.91 -2.88 -21.26
N VAL A 43 23.99 -2.76 -22.02
CA VAL A 43 24.87 -1.59 -22.05
C VAL A 43 24.16 -0.42 -22.74
N GLU A 44 24.37 0.81 -22.22
CA GLU A 44 23.88 2.05 -22.81
C GLU A 44 24.59 2.30 -24.15
N LEU A 45 23.81 2.29 -25.24
CA LEU A 45 24.29 2.52 -26.62
C LEU A 45 24.29 4.01 -26.95
N SER A 46 23.25 4.73 -26.51
CA SER A 46 23.13 6.17 -26.70
C SER A 46 22.12 6.75 -25.71
N ARG A 47 22.24 8.06 -25.46
CA ARG A 47 21.25 8.86 -24.75
C ARG A 47 20.82 10.02 -25.64
N THR A 48 19.54 10.33 -25.62
CA THR A 48 19.00 11.43 -26.42
C THR A 48 17.96 12.19 -25.60
N GLU A 49 18.11 13.51 -25.59
CA GLU A 49 17.16 14.43 -24.97
C GLU A 49 15.94 14.61 -25.86
N ILE A 50 14.77 14.75 -25.25
CA ILE A 50 13.53 15.06 -25.95
C ILE A 50 12.81 16.14 -25.15
N SER A 51 12.27 17.13 -25.85
CA SER A 51 11.34 18.10 -25.28
C SER A 51 9.92 17.63 -25.56
N LEU A 52 9.21 17.20 -24.51
CA LEU A 52 7.78 16.89 -24.55
C LEU A 52 7.02 17.86 -23.62
N PRO A 53 5.76 18.22 -23.94
CA PRO A 53 4.94 19.00 -23.02
C PRO A 53 4.74 18.24 -21.71
N PRO A 54 4.78 18.92 -20.55
CA PRO A 54 4.54 18.29 -19.27
C PRO A 54 3.09 17.78 -19.19
N MET A 55 2.91 16.61 -18.59
CA MET A 55 1.60 16.08 -18.24
C MET A 55 1.27 16.53 -16.82
N GLU A 56 0.19 17.29 -16.67
CA GLU A 56 -0.20 17.90 -15.40
C GLU A 56 -1.67 17.64 -15.12
N PHE A 57 -2.00 17.38 -13.86
CA PHE A 57 -3.38 17.35 -13.38
C PHE A 57 -3.44 17.72 -11.90
N ASP A 58 -4.53 18.37 -11.52
CA ASP A 58 -4.84 18.67 -10.13
C ASP A 58 -5.58 17.49 -9.50
N THR A 59 -5.24 17.16 -8.26
CA THR A 59 -5.84 16.07 -7.49
C THR A 59 -5.82 16.39 -6.00
N PHE A 60 -6.35 15.50 -5.18
CA PHE A 60 -6.27 15.60 -3.73
C PHE A 60 -5.11 14.75 -3.18
N GLY A 61 -4.41 15.28 -2.19
CA GLY A 61 -3.35 14.58 -1.49
C GLY A 61 -3.19 15.02 -0.04
N PHE A 62 -2.36 14.27 0.68
CA PHE A 62 -1.89 14.66 1.99
C PHE A 62 -0.38 14.45 2.09
N TRP A 63 0.25 15.18 2.99
CA TRP A 63 1.68 15.13 3.20
C TRP A 63 2.02 15.05 4.68
N ILE A 64 3.17 14.44 4.97
CA ILE A 64 3.71 14.23 6.31
C ILE A 64 5.17 14.68 6.30
N ASP A 65 5.52 15.61 7.19
CA ASP A 65 6.88 16.05 7.44
C ASP A 65 7.66 14.98 8.21
N THR A 66 8.77 14.53 7.61
CA THR A 66 9.63 13.48 8.15
C THR A 66 10.74 14.00 9.06
N ASP A 67 10.72 15.29 9.42
CA ASP A 67 11.64 15.93 10.37
C ASP A 67 13.12 15.76 9.98
N ALA A 68 13.46 16.15 8.75
CA ALA A 68 14.82 16.01 8.23
C ALA A 68 15.85 16.69 9.14
N SER A 69 15.51 17.83 9.75
CA SER A 69 16.39 18.54 10.67
C SER A 69 16.86 17.70 11.87
N ALA A 70 16.00 16.82 12.39
CA ALA A 70 16.29 15.97 13.54
C ALA A 70 16.91 14.63 13.13
N LEU A 71 16.47 14.07 12.01
CA LEU A 71 16.76 12.68 11.63
C LEU A 71 17.85 12.52 10.58
N ASN A 72 18.07 13.50 9.68
CA ASN A 72 18.96 13.32 8.54
C ASN A 72 20.41 13.00 8.96
N ALA A 73 20.89 13.61 10.05
CA ALA A 73 22.24 13.35 10.57
C ALA A 73 22.35 12.07 11.42
N SER A 74 21.25 11.56 11.96
CA SER A 74 21.24 10.45 12.93
C SER A 74 20.78 9.12 12.32
N VAL A 75 19.93 9.16 11.29
CA VAL A 75 19.41 8.00 10.58
C VAL A 75 20.26 7.73 9.34
N ARG A 76 20.94 6.58 9.35
CA ARG A 76 21.66 6.12 8.16
C ARG A 76 20.67 5.91 7.01
N SER A 77 21.01 6.39 5.82
CA SER A 77 20.17 6.27 4.62
C SER A 77 18.78 6.90 4.80
N TYR A 78 18.72 8.08 5.42
CA TYR A 78 17.48 8.82 5.67
C TYR A 78 16.57 8.92 4.43
N ASP A 79 17.11 9.34 3.29
CA ASP A 79 16.34 9.48 2.04
C ASP A 79 15.75 8.14 1.55
N ASP A 80 16.50 7.04 1.66
CA ASP A 80 16.03 5.70 1.32
C ASP A 80 14.93 5.24 2.30
N GLY A 81 14.99 5.71 3.54
CA GLY A 81 13.98 5.50 4.57
C GLY A 81 12.70 6.29 4.31
N VAL A 82 12.80 7.55 3.86
CA VAL A 82 11.63 8.37 3.46
C VAL A 82 10.93 7.74 2.25
N HIS A 83 11.71 7.28 1.26
CA HIS A 83 11.21 6.55 0.11
C HIS A 83 10.53 5.22 0.50
N ALA A 84 11.13 4.47 1.41
CA ALA A 84 10.51 3.24 1.91
C ALA A 84 9.26 3.52 2.76
N LEU A 85 9.23 4.61 3.53
CA LEU A 85 8.06 5.02 4.29
C LEU A 85 6.86 5.35 3.38
N SER A 86 7.08 6.04 2.26
CA SER A 86 6.01 6.36 1.31
C SER A 86 5.38 5.10 0.72
N HIS A 87 6.20 4.11 0.36
CA HIS A 87 5.73 2.80 -0.10
C HIS A 87 4.99 2.03 0.99
N ALA A 88 5.49 2.05 2.23
CA ALA A 88 4.84 1.36 3.35
C ALA A 88 3.43 1.92 3.63
N ILE A 89 3.24 3.24 3.51
CA ILE A 89 1.92 3.88 3.63
C ILE A 89 0.97 3.38 2.52
N LEU A 90 1.44 3.31 1.27
CA LEU A 90 0.63 2.78 0.17
C LEU A 90 0.28 1.30 0.37
N ALA A 91 1.22 0.50 0.88
CA ALA A 91 1.02 -0.92 1.11
C ALA A 91 -0.08 -1.21 2.15
N VAL A 92 -0.21 -0.36 3.19
CA VAL A 92 -1.27 -0.52 4.20
C VAL A 92 -2.57 0.19 3.85
N ALA A 93 -2.59 1.10 2.88
CA ALA A 93 -3.78 1.89 2.53
C ALA A 93 -5.06 1.05 2.28
N PRO A 94 -4.98 -0.12 1.60
CA PRO A 94 -6.16 -0.98 1.39
C PRO A 94 -6.82 -1.51 2.66
N LEU A 95 -6.13 -1.47 3.82
CA LEU A 95 -6.71 -1.86 5.12
C LEU A 95 -7.74 -0.84 5.63
N PHE A 96 -7.60 0.43 5.22
CA PHE A 96 -8.40 1.54 5.72
C PHE A 96 -9.43 2.03 4.70
N VAL A 97 -9.08 1.96 3.41
CA VAL A 97 -9.90 2.50 2.32
C VAL A 97 -9.98 1.46 1.20
N PRO A 98 -11.17 1.19 0.61
CA PRO A 98 -11.28 0.36 -0.57
C PRO A 98 -10.61 1.04 -1.77
N CYS A 99 -9.38 0.65 -2.08
CA CYS A 99 -8.61 1.16 -3.21
C CYS A 99 -7.80 0.04 -3.87
N ALA A 100 -7.51 0.19 -5.15
CA ALA A 100 -6.51 -0.60 -5.85
C ALA A 100 -5.14 0.10 -5.79
N ASP A 101 -4.06 -0.66 -6.02
CA ASP A 101 -2.68 -0.12 -6.11
C ASP A 101 -2.54 0.97 -7.20
N SER A 102 -3.49 1.05 -8.13
CA SER A 102 -3.53 2.08 -9.18
C SER A 102 -4.18 3.39 -8.78
N ASP A 103 -4.93 3.41 -7.67
CA ASP A 103 -5.74 4.58 -7.28
C ASP A 103 -4.94 5.62 -6.50
N LEU A 104 -3.88 5.17 -5.81
CA LEU A 104 -3.01 5.99 -5.00
C LEU A 104 -1.59 5.95 -5.53
N ASN A 105 -0.87 7.05 -5.36
CA ASN A 105 0.56 7.11 -5.61
C ASN A 105 1.22 7.99 -4.55
N CYS A 106 2.53 7.93 -4.52
CA CYS A 106 3.32 8.69 -3.56
C CYS A 106 4.47 9.38 -4.26
N ASP A 107 4.88 10.49 -3.68
CA ASP A 107 6.16 11.09 -3.94
C ASP A 107 6.81 11.46 -2.61
N HIS A 108 8.12 11.63 -2.64
CA HIS A 108 8.84 12.17 -1.50
C HIS A 108 9.62 13.38 -1.98
N SER A 109 9.19 14.54 -1.52
CA SER A 109 9.78 15.80 -1.94
C SER A 109 11.16 15.95 -1.31
N TYR A 110 12.18 16.16 -2.14
CA TYR A 110 13.55 16.49 -1.73
C TYR A 110 13.73 17.95 -1.27
N TYR A 111 12.63 18.71 -1.17
CA TYR A 111 12.63 20.08 -0.69
C TYR A 111 12.63 20.13 0.83
N ASP A 112 13.09 21.24 1.39
CA ASP A 112 12.89 21.53 2.81
C ASP A 112 11.46 22.04 3.06
N CYS A 113 10.71 21.49 4.01
CA CYS A 113 11.00 20.29 4.79
C CYS A 113 10.76 19.01 3.98
N THR A 114 11.62 18.00 4.14
CA THR A 114 11.43 16.68 3.50
C THR A 114 10.10 16.07 3.93
N ARG A 115 9.27 15.70 2.95
CA ARG A 115 7.91 15.22 3.17
C ARG A 115 7.63 13.98 2.35
N VAL A 116 6.83 13.10 2.92
CA VAL A 116 6.11 12.05 2.18
C VAL A 116 4.78 12.64 1.73
N VAL A 117 4.48 12.56 0.44
CA VAL A 117 3.22 13.02 -0.16
C VAL A 117 2.49 11.82 -0.73
N ILE A 118 1.22 11.64 -0.35
CA ILE A 118 0.33 10.60 -0.88
C ILE A 118 -0.83 11.30 -1.60
N PHE A 119 -1.12 10.90 -2.83
CA PHE A 119 -2.13 11.56 -3.66
C PHE A 119 -2.93 10.58 -4.51
N ASP A 120 -4.16 10.99 -4.84
CA ASP A 120 -5.03 10.22 -5.73
C ASP A 120 -4.52 10.32 -7.18
N MET A 121 -4.48 9.20 -7.89
CA MET A 121 -4.00 9.16 -9.28
C MET A 121 -4.99 9.65 -10.33
N ARG A 122 -6.22 9.97 -9.92
CA ARG A 122 -7.27 10.48 -10.78
C ARG A 122 -7.34 12.00 -10.69
N ALA A 123 -7.37 12.68 -11.85
CA ALA A 123 -7.63 14.11 -11.90
C ALA A 123 -8.94 14.48 -11.18
N GLY A 124 -8.89 15.52 -10.34
CA GLY A 124 -9.97 15.93 -9.44
C GLY A 124 -10.06 15.14 -8.13
N GLY A 125 -9.28 14.08 -7.95
CA GLY A 125 -9.31 13.19 -6.79
C GLY A 125 -10.33 12.05 -6.91
N SER A 126 -9.99 10.89 -6.36
CA SER A 126 -10.90 9.74 -6.20
C SER A 126 -11.53 9.71 -4.80
N GLY A 127 -11.01 10.51 -3.87
CA GLY A 127 -11.44 10.57 -2.48
C GLY A 127 -10.74 9.55 -1.59
N SER A 128 -9.84 8.72 -2.12
CA SER A 128 -9.11 7.71 -1.36
C SER A 128 -8.18 8.36 -0.34
N CYS A 129 -7.37 9.34 -0.76
CA CYS A 129 -6.52 10.13 0.13
C CYS A 129 -7.32 10.88 1.19
N ALA A 130 -8.49 11.44 0.84
CA ALA A 130 -9.34 12.16 1.78
C ALA A 130 -9.89 11.27 2.89
N GLN A 131 -10.16 9.99 2.58
CA GLN A 131 -10.54 9.00 3.60
C GLN A 131 -9.33 8.54 4.40
N LEU A 132 -8.21 8.24 3.74
CA LEU A 132 -6.99 7.74 4.38
C LEU A 132 -6.45 8.73 5.43
N TRP A 133 -6.51 10.03 5.11
CA TRP A 133 -6.16 11.13 6.02
C TRP A 133 -6.86 11.04 7.39
N LYS A 134 -8.12 10.59 7.43
CA LYS A 134 -8.89 10.50 8.68
C LYS A 134 -8.31 9.49 9.67
N PHE A 135 -7.51 8.54 9.20
CA PHE A 135 -6.87 7.53 10.02
C PHE A 135 -5.46 7.90 10.46
N LEU A 136 -4.93 9.07 10.05
CA LEU A 136 -3.56 9.48 10.38
C LEU A 136 -3.41 9.88 11.86
N PHE A 137 -4.41 10.58 12.41
CA PHE A 137 -4.38 11.11 13.79
C PHE A 137 -5.19 10.25 14.77
N VAL A 138 -5.31 8.96 14.52
CA VAL A 138 -6.13 8.03 15.32
C VAL A 138 -5.22 6.93 15.89
N PRO A 139 -5.39 6.53 17.16
CA PRO A 139 -4.68 5.36 17.70
C PRO A 139 -5.08 4.08 16.98
N ASP A 140 -4.14 3.15 16.84
CA ASP A 140 -4.30 1.94 16.02
C ASP A 140 -4.67 2.30 14.56
N GLY A 141 -4.18 3.45 14.11
CA GLY A 141 -4.51 4.07 12.83
C GLY A 141 -3.48 3.76 11.75
N LEU A 142 -3.38 4.67 10.78
CA LEU A 142 -2.55 4.49 9.60
C LEU A 142 -1.07 4.27 9.95
N MET A 143 -0.50 5.13 10.80
CA MET A 143 0.92 5.06 11.15
C MET A 143 1.27 3.85 12.03
N ASP A 144 0.37 3.43 12.91
CA ASP A 144 0.57 2.21 13.70
C ASP A 144 0.62 0.98 12.76
N ALA A 145 -0.31 0.88 11.80
CA ALA A 145 -0.31 -0.20 10.81
C ALA A 145 0.95 -0.20 9.91
N VAL A 146 1.47 0.98 9.56
CA VAL A 146 2.75 1.09 8.83
C VAL A 146 3.90 0.51 9.66
N ILE A 147 3.96 0.85 10.94
CA ILE A 147 5.00 0.34 11.86
C ILE A 147 4.87 -1.18 11.97
N ASP A 148 3.65 -1.71 12.18
CA ASP A 148 3.40 -3.15 12.25
C ASP A 148 3.85 -3.88 10.98
N LEU A 149 3.56 -3.33 9.79
CA LEU A 149 4.02 -3.90 8.53
C LEU A 149 5.56 -3.92 8.43
N LEU A 150 6.22 -2.86 8.87
CA LEU A 150 7.67 -2.76 8.86
C LEU A 150 8.33 -3.65 9.93
N GLU A 151 7.71 -3.87 11.08
CA GLU A 151 8.26 -4.77 12.10
C GLU A 151 8.05 -6.25 11.72
N ASP A 152 6.83 -6.61 11.34
CA ASP A 152 6.38 -8.00 11.29
C ASP A 152 6.10 -8.53 9.88
N CYS A 153 6.71 -7.95 8.84
CA CYS A 153 6.60 -8.46 7.48
C CYS A 153 6.98 -9.96 7.39
N SER A 154 6.00 -10.79 7.01
CA SER A 154 6.12 -12.26 7.00
C SER A 154 7.19 -12.80 6.07
N THR A 155 7.53 -12.06 5.02
CA THR A 155 8.52 -12.47 4.00
C THR A 155 9.92 -12.00 4.39
N CYS A 156 10.05 -10.75 4.83
CA CYS A 156 11.34 -10.17 5.19
C CYS A 156 11.90 -10.72 6.51
N LYS A 157 11.07 -11.32 7.39
CA LYS A 157 11.54 -11.85 8.67
C LYS A 157 12.64 -12.92 8.56
N TYR A 158 12.71 -13.61 7.41
CA TYR A 158 13.67 -14.69 7.17
C TYR A 158 15.03 -14.20 6.68
N ASP A 159 15.14 -12.96 6.20
CA ASP A 159 16.37 -12.36 5.72
C ASP A 159 16.65 -11.06 6.47
N ARG A 160 17.39 -11.17 7.57
CA ARG A 160 17.77 -10.02 8.41
C ARG A 160 18.89 -9.17 7.79
N GLY A 161 19.55 -9.64 6.74
CA GLY A 161 20.61 -8.91 6.05
C GLY A 161 20.07 -7.96 4.97
N TYR A 162 18.83 -8.18 4.52
CA TYR A 162 18.25 -7.43 3.42
C TYR A 162 17.29 -6.32 3.89
N ASP A 163 17.68 -5.08 3.62
CA ASP A 163 16.95 -3.88 4.06
C ASP A 163 16.07 -3.25 2.96
N GLY A 164 16.10 -3.78 1.73
CA GLY A 164 15.33 -3.25 0.60
C GLY A 164 13.83 -3.55 0.64
N GLY A 165 13.40 -4.46 1.53
CA GLY A 165 12.02 -4.91 1.65
C GLY A 165 11.56 -5.83 0.53
N CYS A 166 10.28 -6.19 0.49
CA CYS A 166 9.74 -7.15 -0.48
C CYS A 166 8.45 -6.65 -1.12
N PRO A 167 7.89 -7.35 -2.12
CA PRO A 167 6.60 -7.00 -2.72
C PRO A 167 5.41 -6.92 -1.76
N ALA A 168 5.50 -7.55 -0.59
CA ALA A 168 4.45 -7.50 0.42
C ALA A 168 4.58 -6.30 1.38
N CYS A 169 5.69 -5.57 1.37
CA CYS A 169 5.87 -4.43 2.29
C CYS A 169 6.35 -3.14 1.64
N LEU A 170 7.41 -3.18 0.81
CA LEU A 170 8.06 -1.98 0.29
C LEU A 170 8.10 -1.88 -1.23
N HIS A 171 7.90 -2.95 -2.02
CA HIS A 171 7.92 -2.76 -3.47
C HIS A 171 6.59 -2.27 -3.97
N PHE A 172 6.64 -1.16 -4.72
CA PHE A 172 5.51 -0.56 -5.38
C PHE A 172 5.67 -0.65 -6.90
N SER A 173 4.62 -1.09 -7.59
CA SER A 173 4.66 -1.40 -9.03
C SER A 173 4.88 -0.16 -9.90
N GLN A 174 4.45 1.02 -9.43
CA GLN A 174 4.59 2.29 -10.17
C GLN A 174 5.73 3.17 -9.63
N CYS A 175 6.65 2.61 -8.83
CA CYS A 175 7.82 3.32 -8.35
C CYS A 175 8.69 3.77 -9.54
N LEU A 176 8.80 5.09 -9.74
CA LEU A 176 9.62 5.69 -10.81
C LEU A 176 11.12 5.42 -10.62
N LYS A 177 11.55 5.06 -9.40
CA LYS A 177 12.93 4.70 -9.05
C LYS A 177 13.18 3.19 -9.11
N PHE A 178 12.27 2.42 -9.71
CA PHE A 178 12.40 0.98 -9.88
C PHE A 178 12.62 0.20 -8.57
N ASN A 179 12.04 0.67 -7.47
CA ASN A 179 12.24 0.13 -6.12
C ASN A 179 13.71 0.06 -5.69
N GLN A 180 14.56 0.93 -6.24
CA GLN A 180 15.94 1.11 -5.80
C GLN A 180 15.99 2.09 -4.63
N ASN A 181 17.04 2.00 -3.81
CA ASN A 181 17.29 2.91 -2.69
C ASN A 181 16.12 2.94 -1.71
N LEU A 182 15.82 1.76 -1.13
CA LEU A 182 14.83 1.55 -0.09
C LEU A 182 15.54 1.06 1.17
N SER A 183 15.22 1.63 2.31
CA SER A 183 15.72 1.18 3.61
C SER A 183 14.57 0.98 4.60
N LYS A 184 14.28 -0.29 4.90
CA LYS A 184 13.23 -0.71 5.84
C LYS A 184 13.56 -0.26 7.26
N SER A 185 14.81 -0.39 7.69
CA SER A 185 15.28 0.00 9.02
C SER A 185 15.20 1.51 9.24
N ALA A 186 15.59 2.31 8.23
CA ALA A 186 15.45 3.76 8.28
C ALA A 186 13.97 4.18 8.27
N ALA A 187 13.14 3.58 7.39
CA ALA A 187 11.71 3.84 7.35
C ALA A 187 11.02 3.56 8.69
N LEU A 188 11.37 2.46 9.37
CA LEU A 188 10.82 2.11 10.67
C LEU A 188 11.19 3.17 11.73
N THR A 189 12.42 3.66 11.71
CA THR A 189 12.89 4.69 12.64
C THR A 189 12.15 6.01 12.40
N ILE A 190 12.00 6.42 11.13
CA ILE A 190 11.26 7.62 10.73
C ILE A 190 9.77 7.48 11.11
N ALA A 191 9.14 6.34 10.82
CA ALA A 191 7.72 6.10 11.13
C ALA A 191 7.45 6.23 12.64
N LYS A 192 8.31 5.65 13.49
CA LYS A 192 8.20 5.76 14.95
C LYS A 192 8.36 7.20 15.43
N HIS A 193 9.30 7.95 14.85
CA HIS A 193 9.49 9.36 15.16
C HIS A 193 8.26 10.20 14.78
N VAL A 194 7.76 10.00 13.55
CA VAL A 194 6.54 10.66 13.06
C VAL A 194 5.35 10.35 13.96
N LEU A 195 5.12 9.09 14.33
CA LEU A 195 4.05 8.70 15.24
C LEU A 195 4.18 9.37 16.61
N SER A 196 5.40 9.46 17.15
CA SER A 196 5.67 10.18 18.41
C SER A 196 5.31 11.66 18.30
N ARG A 197 5.60 12.31 17.16
CA ARG A 197 5.18 13.69 16.88
C ARG A 197 3.66 13.80 16.75
N LEU A 198 3.00 12.87 16.04
CA LEU A 198 1.55 12.85 15.86
C LEU A 198 0.82 12.75 17.21
N LYS A 199 1.29 11.86 18.10
CA LYS A 199 0.75 11.68 19.46
C LYS A 199 0.77 12.95 20.32
N LYS A 200 1.68 13.89 20.04
CA LYS A 200 1.76 15.17 20.76
C LYS A 200 0.73 16.20 20.29
N THR A 201 0.15 16.03 19.10
CA THR A 201 -0.83 16.95 18.54
C THR A 201 -2.15 16.90 19.30
N GLU A 202 -2.84 18.04 19.39
CA GLU A 202 -4.14 18.12 20.05
C GLU A 202 -5.22 17.28 19.33
N LEU A 203 -5.14 17.20 18.00
CA LEU A 203 -6.03 16.35 17.20
C LEU A 203 -5.91 14.87 17.58
N TYR A 204 -4.68 14.37 17.72
CA TYR A 204 -4.47 12.98 18.13
C TYR A 204 -4.98 12.72 19.54
N LYS A 205 -4.66 13.60 20.50
CA LYS A 205 -5.12 13.47 21.90
C LYS A 205 -6.66 13.48 21.99
N ALA A 206 -7.32 14.36 21.24
CA ALA A 206 -8.78 14.41 21.18
C ALA A 206 -9.37 13.10 20.63
N ASN A 207 -8.80 12.57 19.55
CA ASN A 207 -9.21 11.29 18.97
C ASN A 207 -8.95 10.10 19.90
N GLU A 208 -7.86 10.13 20.68
CA GLU A 208 -7.54 9.10 21.67
C GLU A 208 -8.57 9.06 22.81
N VAL A 209 -8.99 10.23 23.31
CA VAL A 209 -10.05 10.33 24.32
C VAL A 209 -11.39 9.85 23.74
N ALA A 210 -11.70 10.22 22.50
CA ALA A 210 -12.88 9.74 21.80
C ALA A 210 -12.86 8.19 21.66
N ALA A 211 -11.74 7.61 21.23
CA ALA A 211 -11.59 6.16 21.12
C ALA A 211 -11.79 5.42 22.47
N LYS A 212 -11.23 5.95 23.56
CA LYS A 212 -11.39 5.40 24.92
C LYS A 212 -12.82 5.51 25.44
N SER A 213 -13.55 6.58 25.09
CA SER A 213 -14.96 6.73 25.49
C SER A 213 -15.93 5.84 24.71
N VAL A 214 -15.60 5.50 23.45
CA VAL A 214 -16.34 4.51 22.65
C VAL A 214 -16.14 3.08 23.17
N GLN A 215 -15.05 2.81 23.89
CA GLN A 215 -14.84 1.54 24.60
C GLN A 215 -15.71 1.46 25.88
N SER A 216 -16.99 1.09 25.72
CA SER A 216 -17.93 0.74 26.81
C SER A 216 -18.93 -0.34 26.37
N PRO A 217 -19.48 -1.18 27.28
CA PRO A 217 -18.88 -2.33 28.00
C PRO A 217 -18.67 -3.56 27.07
N PRO A 218 -18.08 -4.69 27.55
CA PRO A 218 -17.98 -5.91 26.75
C PRO A 218 -19.36 -6.28 26.22
N ARG A 219 -19.44 -6.48 24.90
CA ARG A 219 -20.62 -7.01 24.21
C ARG A 219 -21.08 -8.25 24.98
N LYS A 220 -22.15 -8.13 25.79
CA LYS A 220 -22.75 -9.28 26.49
C LYS A 220 -22.91 -10.35 25.43
N LYS A 221 -22.20 -11.48 25.58
CA LYS A 221 -22.42 -12.66 24.74
C LYS A 221 -23.92 -12.89 24.79
N LYS A 222 -24.64 -12.65 23.69
CA LYS A 222 -26.07 -12.97 23.63
C LYS A 222 -26.17 -14.41 24.08
N ALA A 223 -26.95 -14.64 25.14
CA ALA A 223 -27.21 -15.97 25.65
C ALA A 223 -27.53 -16.88 24.45
N ALA A 224 -26.90 -18.04 24.41
CA ALA A 224 -27.18 -19.06 23.42
C ALA A 224 -28.65 -19.51 23.59
N GLY A 225 -29.56 -18.88 22.86
CA GLY A 225 -30.98 -19.17 22.96
C GLY A 225 -31.74 -18.47 21.84
N PHE A 226 -32.35 -19.27 20.96
CA PHE A 226 -33.13 -18.88 19.79
C PHE A 226 -32.32 -18.41 18.56
N GLY A 227 -31.65 -19.37 17.91
CA GLY A 227 -31.41 -19.25 16.48
C GLY A 227 -32.76 -19.16 15.74
N SER A 228 -32.85 -18.29 14.73
CA SER A 228 -34.07 -18.18 13.92
C SER A 228 -34.49 -19.55 13.35
N PRO A 229 -35.79 -19.79 13.09
CA PRO A 229 -36.25 -21.03 12.47
C PRO A 229 -35.46 -21.40 11.20
N ARG A 230 -35.02 -20.39 10.45
CA ARG A 230 -34.18 -20.52 9.26
C ARG A 230 -32.76 -21.05 9.56
N ARG A 231 -32.15 -20.61 10.66
CA ARG A 231 -30.83 -21.08 11.10
C ARG A 231 -30.91 -22.51 11.61
N ALA A 232 -31.96 -22.85 12.37
CA ALA A 232 -32.20 -24.21 12.84
C ALA A 232 -32.46 -25.19 11.68
N ALA A 233 -33.27 -24.78 10.69
CA ALA A 233 -33.53 -25.57 9.48
C ALA A 233 -32.24 -25.82 8.69
N ARG A 234 -31.39 -24.80 8.50
CA ARG A 234 -30.09 -24.93 7.82
C ARG A 234 -29.16 -25.90 8.54
N THR A 235 -29.05 -25.83 9.86
CA THR A 235 -28.21 -26.74 10.64
C THR A 235 -28.71 -28.18 10.57
N ARG A 236 -30.04 -28.37 10.60
CA ARG A 236 -30.67 -29.70 10.46
C ARG A 236 -30.48 -30.29 9.06
N ALA A 237 -30.52 -29.45 8.01
CA ALA A 237 -30.22 -29.85 6.64
C ALA A 237 -28.75 -30.25 6.46
N LEU A 238 -27.81 -29.50 7.03
CA LEU A 238 -26.37 -29.82 6.99
C LEU A 238 -26.05 -31.15 7.70
N ARG A 239 -26.66 -31.43 8.84
CA ARG A 239 -26.52 -32.72 9.54
C ARG A 239 -27.16 -33.89 8.79
N ARG A 240 -28.20 -33.66 7.99
CA ARG A 240 -28.74 -34.72 7.12
C ARG A 240 -27.86 -34.96 5.90
N ALA A 241 -27.16 -33.94 5.42
CA ALA A 241 -26.28 -34.04 4.27
C ALA A 241 -24.97 -34.80 4.56
N THR A 242 -24.55 -34.90 5.82
CA THR A 242 -23.35 -35.67 6.20
C THR A 242 -23.53 -37.17 6.06
N ASP A 243 -24.77 -37.67 6.13
CA ASP A 243 -25.08 -39.11 6.08
C ASP A 243 -25.57 -39.56 4.69
N LEU A 244 -25.67 -38.66 3.72
CA LEU A 244 -26.00 -39.02 2.34
C LEU A 244 -24.73 -39.47 1.60
N GLN A 245 -24.67 -40.76 1.28
CA GLN A 245 -23.76 -41.29 0.27
C GLN A 245 -24.02 -40.53 -1.06
N PRO A 246 -22.99 -40.02 -1.75
CA PRO A 246 -23.18 -39.29 -3.00
C PRO A 246 -23.79 -40.21 -4.05
N ALA A 247 -25.00 -39.90 -4.51
CA ALA A 247 -25.73 -40.72 -5.47
C ALA A 247 -25.13 -40.72 -6.90
N ARG A 248 -24.03 -39.99 -7.15
CA ARG A 248 -23.29 -39.95 -8.42
C ARG A 248 -21.93 -39.28 -8.21
N GLU A 249 -20.89 -39.82 -8.85
CA GLU A 249 -19.60 -39.13 -8.99
C GLU A 249 -19.80 -37.78 -9.67
N ARG A 250 -19.36 -36.71 -9.02
CA ARG A 250 -19.45 -35.35 -9.56
C ARG A 250 -18.30 -35.15 -10.55
N GLN A 251 -18.59 -35.24 -11.85
CA GLN A 251 -17.67 -34.88 -12.94
C GLN A 251 -17.49 -33.35 -13.12
N ILE A 252 -17.42 -32.57 -12.04
CA ILE A 252 -17.13 -31.14 -12.16
C ILE A 252 -16.01 -30.76 -11.20
N VAL A 253 -14.82 -30.66 -11.75
CA VAL A 253 -13.66 -30.03 -11.13
C VAL A 253 -13.67 -28.57 -11.57
N VAL A 254 -13.96 -27.64 -10.64
CA VAL A 254 -13.69 -26.21 -10.86
C VAL A 254 -12.32 -25.91 -10.28
N GLY A 255 -11.32 -25.87 -11.14
CA GLY A 255 -9.95 -25.49 -10.82
C GLY A 255 -9.18 -25.26 -12.11
N ARG A 256 -8.43 -24.16 -12.21
CA ARG A 256 -7.44 -24.01 -13.28
C ARG A 256 -6.28 -24.95 -12.98
N ALA A 257 -5.91 -25.80 -13.94
CA ALA A 257 -4.69 -26.57 -13.87
C ALA A 257 -3.48 -25.63 -13.86
N SER A 258 -2.69 -25.66 -12.78
CA SER A 258 -1.33 -25.17 -12.78
C SER A 258 -0.45 -26.18 -13.53
N TRP A 259 0.08 -25.76 -14.68
CA TRP A 259 1.13 -26.48 -15.42
C TRP A 259 2.42 -26.59 -14.55
N PRO A 260 3.32 -27.58 -14.74
CA PRO A 260 3.50 -28.42 -15.94
C PRO A 260 3.48 -29.95 -15.72
N ALA A 261 3.17 -30.68 -16.80
CA ALA A 261 3.38 -32.12 -17.02
C ALA A 261 2.43 -33.12 -16.30
N ASP A 262 1.60 -33.77 -17.10
CA ASP A 262 1.60 -35.23 -17.11
C ASP A 262 1.37 -35.75 -18.54
N GLN A 263 2.47 -35.85 -19.29
CA GLN A 263 2.56 -36.83 -20.37
C GLN A 263 2.96 -38.15 -19.70
N SER A 264 1.98 -38.94 -19.29
CA SER A 264 2.19 -40.38 -19.13
C SER A 264 0.91 -41.16 -19.42
N ASN A 265 0.94 -41.82 -20.58
CA ASN A 265 0.33 -43.11 -20.91
C ASN A 265 -1.02 -43.46 -20.27
N GLY A 266 -2.06 -43.54 -21.11
CA GLY A 266 -3.08 -44.54 -20.85
C GLY A 266 -4.44 -44.32 -21.48
N VAL A 267 -4.61 -44.89 -22.67
CA VAL A 267 -5.85 -45.51 -23.16
C VAL A 267 -7.00 -44.55 -23.46
N GLY A 268 -7.18 -44.32 -24.76
CA GLY A 268 -8.22 -43.45 -25.30
C GLY A 268 -9.64 -43.98 -25.21
N ARG A 269 -10.56 -43.14 -25.68
CA ARG A 269 -11.87 -43.56 -26.15
C ARG A 269 -12.27 -42.70 -27.35
N THR A 270 -12.37 -43.38 -28.48
CA THR A 270 -12.99 -42.98 -29.74
C THR A 270 -14.41 -42.47 -29.48
N GLN A 271 -14.74 -41.30 -30.05
CA GLN A 271 -16.11 -40.86 -30.22
C GLN A 271 -16.59 -41.31 -31.61
N VAL A 272 -17.61 -42.14 -31.62
CA VAL A 272 -18.48 -42.35 -32.78
C VAL A 272 -19.37 -41.11 -32.89
N GLN A 273 -19.31 -40.42 -34.02
CA GLN A 273 -20.22 -39.34 -34.38
C GLN A 273 -21.59 -39.93 -34.74
N ALA A 274 -22.65 -39.32 -34.21
CA ALA A 274 -23.98 -39.37 -34.80
C ALA A 274 -24.18 -38.03 -35.54
N ASP A 275 -24.52 -38.18 -36.82
CA ASP A 275 -24.97 -37.24 -37.86
C ASP A 275 -24.09 -36.03 -38.23
#